data_AF-A0A443SA68-F1
#
_entry.id   AF-A0A443SA68-F1
#
_cell.length_a   1.000
_cell.length_b   1.000
_cell.length_c   1.000
_cell.angle_alpha   90.00
_cell.angle_beta   90.00
_cell.angle_gamma   90.00
#
_symmetry.space_group_name_H-M   'P 1'
#
loop_
_entity.id
_entity.type
_entity.pdbx_description
1 polymer ?
#
loop_
_entity_poly.entity_id
_entity_poly.type
_entity_poly.pdbx_seq_one_letter_code
_entity_poly.pdbx_strand_id
1 'polypeptide(L)'
;MKTSDVLTVGYRYSEESVPFLKKLHGYNSLTLIQFKQLIPKRNGPHTYYFRKECNEFGTGYVMEEICDDNELLPVNEGNKIYGVIESVSRH
;
A
#
# COMPACT_ATOMS: atom_id res chain seq x y z
N MET A 1 -4.21 -14.34 25.54
CA MET A 1 -4.66 -12.99 25.12
C MET A 1 -4.12 -12.79 23.72
N LYS A 2 -4.97 -12.83 22.68
CA LYS A 2 -4.49 -12.69 21.29
C LYS A 2 -4.11 -11.22 21.10
N THR A 3 -2.82 -10.95 20.98
CA THR A 3 -2.26 -9.67 20.59
C THR A 3 -3.04 -9.16 19.37
N SER A 4 -3.68 -8.01 19.53
CA SER A 4 -4.55 -7.40 18.53
C SER A 4 -3.83 -7.32 17.18
N ASP A 5 -4.26 -8.15 16.22
CA ASP A 5 -3.71 -8.17 14.87
C ASP A 5 -4.19 -6.92 14.14
N VAL A 6 -3.38 -5.86 14.25
CA VAL A 6 -3.64 -4.55 13.64
C VAL A 6 -2.72 -4.40 12.45
N LEU A 7 -3.33 -4.35 11.27
CA LEU A 7 -2.65 -4.00 10.04
C LEU A 7 -2.63 -2.48 9.89
N THR A 8 -1.42 -1.92 9.81
CA THR A 8 -1.24 -0.49 9.58
C THR A 8 -0.99 -0.25 8.11
N VAL A 9 -1.88 0.49 7.47
CA VAL A 9 -1.82 0.83 6.04
C VAL A 9 -1.46 2.30 5.91
N GLY A 10 -0.21 2.57 5.57
CA GLY A 10 0.24 3.89 5.15
C GLY A 10 0.07 4.04 3.64
N TYR A 11 -0.42 5.19 3.18
CA TYR A 11 -0.41 5.50 1.75
C TYR A 11 -0.18 6.98 1.49
N ARG A 12 0.51 7.32 0.40
CA ARG A 12 0.61 8.71 -0.06
C ARG A 12 0.26 8.81 -1.53
N TYR A 13 -0.30 9.95 -1.93
CA TYR A 13 -0.36 10.32 -3.33
C TYR A 13 0.96 11.01 -3.71
N SER A 14 1.49 10.75 -4.91
CA SER A 14 2.73 11.41 -5.38
C SER A 14 2.62 12.94 -5.37
N GLU A 15 1.40 13.46 -5.55
CA GLU A 15 1.05 14.88 -5.53
C GLU A 15 0.95 15.47 -4.11
N GLU A 16 0.91 14.64 -3.06
CA GLU A 16 0.77 15.09 -1.67
C GLU A 16 2.05 14.86 -0.86
N SER A 17 2.43 15.86 -0.06
CA SER A 17 3.65 15.78 0.76
C SER A 17 3.48 14.90 2.01
N VAL A 18 2.25 14.68 2.48
CA VAL A 18 1.98 13.98 3.74
C VAL A 18 1.29 12.64 3.48
N PRO A 19 1.79 11.52 4.05
CA PRO A 19 1.13 10.24 3.93
C PRO A 19 -0.09 10.15 4.87
N PHE A 20 -1.11 9.43 4.43
CA PHE A 20 -2.24 8.99 5.22
C PHE A 20 -1.92 7.66 5.91
N LEU A 21 -2.51 7.44 7.08
CA LEU A 21 -2.34 6.21 7.85
C LEU A 21 -3.69 5.69 8.33
N LYS A 22 -3.97 4.42 8.05
CA LYS A 22 -5.15 3.69 8.53
C LYS A 22 -4.72 2.48 9.35
N LYS A 23 -5.46 2.18 10.41
CA LYS A 23 -5.28 0.99 11.25
C LYS A 23 -6.50 0.10 11.09
N LEU A 24 -6.29 -1.14 10.66
CA LEU A 24 -7.34 -2.12 10.44
C LEU A 24 -7.20 -3.22 11.48
N HIS A 25 -8.26 -3.44 12.25
CA HIS A 25 -8.29 -4.48 13.27
C HIS A 25 -8.83 -5.78 12.67
N GLY A 26 -8.15 -6.90 12.93
CA GLY A 26 -8.58 -8.23 12.44
C GLY A 26 -8.20 -8.53 10.99
N TYR A 27 -7.32 -7.70 10.41
CA TYR A 27 -6.72 -7.93 9.09
C TYR A 27 -5.24 -8.18 9.26
N ASN A 28 -4.70 -9.16 8.52
CA ASN A 28 -3.28 -9.48 8.49
C ASN A 28 -2.66 -9.23 7.10
N SER A 29 -3.51 -9.08 6.09
CA SER A 29 -3.16 -8.79 4.70
C SER A 29 -4.30 -8.03 4.04
N LEU A 30 -4.01 -7.43 2.89
CA LEU A 30 -5.01 -6.80 2.02
C LEU A 30 -4.74 -7.18 0.58
N THR A 31 -5.80 -7.21 -0.23
CA THR A 31 -5.67 -7.21 -1.68
C THR A 31 -5.69 -5.78 -2.24
N LEU A 32 -5.25 -5.60 -3.48
CA LEU A 32 -5.31 -4.30 -4.15
C LEU A 32 -6.74 -3.74 -4.17
N ILE A 33 -7.75 -4.56 -4.45
CA ILE A 33 -9.15 -4.11 -4.45
C ILE A 33 -9.60 -3.60 -3.07
N GLN A 34 -9.19 -4.26 -1.99
CA GLN A 34 -9.50 -3.80 -0.63
C GLN A 34 -8.79 -2.48 -0.33
N PHE A 35 -7.53 -2.33 -0.75
CA PHE A 35 -6.83 -1.06 -0.62
C PHE A 35 -7.48 0.08 -1.41
N LYS A 36 -7.90 -0.18 -2.65
CA LYS A 36 -8.67 0.76 -3.49
C LYS A 36 -9.99 1.18 -2.82
N GLN A 37 -10.63 0.30 -2.07
CA GLN A 37 -11.83 0.61 -1.29
C GLN A 37 -11.53 1.47 -0.03
N LEU A 38 -10.32 1.37 0.53
CA LEU A 38 -9.91 2.14 1.71
C LEU A 38 -9.53 3.59 1.37
N ILE A 39 -9.00 3.83 0.18
CA ILE A 39 -8.60 5.17 -0.27
C ILE A 39 -9.78 5.91 -0.90
N PRO A 40 -9.82 7.25 -0.82
CA PRO A 40 -10.82 8.02 -1.54
C PRO A 40 -10.67 7.80 -3.05
N LYS A 41 -11.79 7.52 -3.73
CA LYS A 41 -11.81 7.27 -5.17
C LYS A 41 -11.38 8.54 -5.92
N ARG A 42 -10.17 8.54 -6.48
CA ARG A 42 -9.72 9.59 -7.39
C ARG A 42 -10.06 9.21 -8.83
N ASN A 43 -10.45 10.19 -9.63
CA ASN A 43 -10.72 9.99 -11.05
C ASN A 43 -9.41 9.76 -11.81
N GLY A 44 -9.49 8.95 -12.87
CA GLY A 44 -8.36 8.67 -13.77
C GLY A 44 -7.63 7.36 -13.50
N PRO A 45 -6.70 6.98 -14.39
CA PRO A 45 -5.82 5.84 -14.19
C PRO A 45 -4.79 6.14 -13.08
N HIS A 46 -4.68 5.22 -12.12
CA HIS A 46 -3.71 5.30 -11.03
C HIS A 46 -2.80 4.08 -11.07
N THR A 47 -1.52 4.29 -10.86
CA THR A 47 -0.54 3.23 -10.62
C THR A 47 -0.29 3.11 -9.13
N TYR A 48 -0.29 1.88 -8.63
CA TYR A 48 -0.13 1.58 -7.22
C TYR A 48 1.20 0.88 -7.00
N TYR A 49 2.07 1.53 -6.24
CA TYR A 49 3.35 0.97 -5.86
C TYR A 49 3.36 0.67 -4.38
N PHE A 50 3.78 -0.52 -3.99
CA PHE A 50 3.82 -0.93 -2.59
C PHE A 50 5.24 -1.24 -2.16
N ARG A 51 5.60 -0.75 -0.97
CA ARG A 51 6.89 -1.04 -0.38
C ARG A 51 6.95 -2.51 -0.01
N LYS A 52 7.99 -3.18 -0.51
CA LYS A 52 8.31 -4.58 -0.25
C LYS A 52 9.73 -4.69 0.24
N GLU A 53 9.96 -5.50 1.25
CA GLU A 53 11.30 -5.82 1.74
C GLU A 53 12.04 -6.61 0.68
N CYS A 54 13.15 -6.07 0.20
CA CYS A 54 13.98 -6.70 -0.82
C CYS A 54 15.42 -6.23 -0.61
N ASN A 55 16.28 -7.19 -0.30
CA ASN A 55 17.69 -6.93 -0.03
C ASN A 55 18.60 -7.19 -1.25
N GLU A 56 18.02 -7.57 -2.40
CA GLU A 56 18.76 -7.91 -3.62
C GLU A 56 19.49 -6.70 -4.21
N PHE A 57 18.96 -5.49 -4.00
CA PHE A 57 19.51 -4.24 -4.52
C PHE A 57 20.33 -3.46 -3.48
N GLY A 58 20.49 -3.99 -2.26
CA GLY A 58 21.18 -3.29 -1.16
C GLY A 58 20.46 -2.05 -0.63
N THR A 59 19.25 -1.75 -1.11
CA THR A 59 18.39 -0.64 -0.65
C THR A 59 17.55 -1.01 0.58
N GLY A 60 17.47 -2.30 0.91
CA GLY A 60 16.63 -2.87 1.97
C GLY A 60 15.14 -2.98 1.63
N TYR A 61 14.67 -2.19 0.67
CA TYR A 61 13.29 -2.22 0.19
C TYR A 61 13.20 -1.82 -1.29
N VAL A 62 12.17 -2.30 -1.95
CA VAL A 62 11.76 -1.94 -3.30
C VAL A 62 10.32 -1.45 -3.30
N MET A 63 9.94 -0.74 -4.35
CA MET A 63 8.55 -0.39 -4.64
C MET A 63 8.07 -1.34 -5.73
N GLU A 64 7.17 -2.26 -5.38
CA GLU A 64 6.56 -3.21 -6.31
C GLU A 64 5.29 -2.60 -6.92
N GLU A 65 5.22 -2.54 -8.24
CA GLU A 65 4.01 -2.15 -8.95
C GLU A 65 2.99 -3.28 -8.90
N ILE A 66 1.78 -2.99 -8.42
CA ILE A 66 0.68 -3.96 -8.33
C ILE A 66 -0.50 -3.44 -9.15
N CYS A 67 -0.85 -4.18 -10.20
CA CYS A 67 -1.96 -3.84 -11.10
C CYS A 67 -3.17 -4.78 -10.92
N ASP A 68 -2.97 -6.01 -10.43
CA ASP A 68 -4.04 -6.98 -10.25
C ASP A 68 -4.84 -6.75 -8.96
N ASP A 69 -6.16 -6.70 -9.10
CA ASP A 69 -7.09 -6.40 -8.00
C ASP A 69 -7.15 -7.49 -6.91
N ASN A 70 -6.84 -8.73 -7.26
CA ASN A 70 -6.84 -9.88 -6.35
C ASN A 70 -5.47 -10.15 -5.73
N GLU A 71 -4.42 -9.47 -6.21
CA GLU A 71 -3.07 -9.62 -5.69
C GLU A 71 -2.97 -9.06 -4.26
N LEU A 72 -2.26 -9.83 -3.42
CA LEU A 72 -2.01 -9.46 -2.03
C LEU A 72 -0.90 -8.43 -1.95
N LEU A 73 -1.15 -7.38 -1.17
CA LEU A 73 -0.19 -6.32 -0.95
C LEU A 73 0.97 -6.80 -0.07
N PRO A 74 2.22 -6.39 -0.36
CA PRO A 74 3.37 -6.77 0.42
C PRO A 74 3.27 -6.18 1.83
N VAL A 75 3.17 -7.09 2.80
CA VAL A 75 3.19 -6.76 4.22
C VAL A 75 4.64 -6.78 4.69
N ASN A 76 5.11 -5.64 5.20
CA ASN A 76 6.43 -5.48 5.77
C ASN A 76 6.41 -5.80 7.27
N GLU A 77 7.60 -5.87 7.88
CA GLU A 77 7.76 -6.06 9.33
C GLU A 77 6.81 -5.23 10.20
N GLY A 78 6.14 -5.93 11.13
CA GLY A 78 5.22 -5.34 12.09
C GLY A 78 3.80 -5.09 11.54
N ASN A 79 3.34 -5.89 10.57
CA ASN A 79 2.04 -5.80 9.91
C ASN A 79 1.81 -4.39 9.34
N LYS A 80 2.72 -3.95 8.47
CA LYS A 80 2.67 -2.63 7.84
C LYS A 80 2.67 -2.75 6.33
N ILE A 81 1.72 -2.06 5.71
CA ILE A 81 1.69 -1.85 4.26
C ILE A 81 1.97 -0.38 4.01
N TYR A 82 2.86 -0.08 3.07
CA TYR A 82 3.07 1.29 2.60
C TYR A 82 2.86 1.37 1.10
N GLY A 83 1.87 2.14 0.67
CA GLY A 83 1.55 2.36 -0.75
C GLY A 83 1.86 3.78 -1.21
N VAL A 84 2.32 3.92 -2.45
CA VAL A 84 2.40 5.19 -3.16
C VAL A 84 1.45 5.10 -4.35
N ILE A 85 0.52 6.05 -4.44
CA ILE A 85 -0.40 6.16 -5.55
C ILE A 85 0.11 7.26 -6.48
N GLU A 86 0.35 6.89 -7.73
CA GLU A 86 0.68 7.84 -8.79
C GLU A 86 -0.51 8.01 -9.73
N SER A 87 -0.96 9.25 -9.91
CA SER A 87 -1.96 9.56 -10.93
C SER A 87 -1.26 9.62 -12.28
N VAL A 88 -1.65 8.76 -13.22
CA VAL A 88 -1.12 8.80 -14.58
C VAL A 88 -1.84 9.92 -15.33
N SER A 89 -1.38 11.15 -15.11
CA SER A 89 -1.83 12.31 -15.88
C SER A 89 -1.30 12.15 -17.31
N ARG A 90 -2.17 11.76 -18.25
CA ARG A 90 -1.89 11.95 -19.68
C ARG A 90 -1.74 13.45 -19.93
N HIS A 91 -0.52 13.89 -20.17
CA HIS A 91 -0.24 15.20 -20.75
C HIS A 91 -0.69 15.21 -22.21
#